data_AF-A0A4Y8Y7W1-F1
#
_entry.id   AF-A0A4Y8Y7W1-F1
#
_cell.length_a   1.000
_cell.length_b   1.000
_cell.length_c   1.000
_cell.angle_alpha   90.00
_cell.angle_beta   90.00
_cell.angle_gamma   90.00
#
_symmetry.space_group_name_H-M   'P 1'
#
loop_
_entity.id
_entity.type
_entity.pdbx_description
1 polymer ?
#
loop_
_entity_poly.entity_id
_entity_poly.type
_entity_poly.pdbx_seq_one_letter_code
_entity_poly.pdbx_strand_id
1 'polypeptide(L)'
;MDLPWENAELAGCADGSESSGSRESRPGEGAYSPVMSTPETSRYVRLHVELVLEISDPEQLTAAALTRIASDDSMPDEERDHARSAVRGDEAEALAYLVEPSELVGDVPGVELAQASWSSEEIDYDPEAVEWDLDEEDEEDVLGRPGVV
;
A
#
# COMPACT_ATOMS: atom_id res chain seq x y z
N MET A 1 12.67 11.40 -18.52
CA MET A 1 14.02 10.80 -18.55
C MET A 1 14.83 11.49 -17.46
N ASP A 2 14.54 11.22 -16.20
CA ASP A 2 15.01 10.07 -15.40
C ASP A 2 16.30 10.47 -14.67
N LEU A 3 16.18 10.81 -13.39
CA LEU A 3 17.24 10.58 -12.43
C LEU A 3 16.65 9.91 -11.18
N PRO A 4 17.05 8.66 -10.88
CA PRO A 4 16.63 7.87 -9.72
C PRO A 4 17.39 8.30 -8.46
N TRP A 5 16.76 8.13 -7.29
CA TRP A 5 17.22 8.71 -6.03
C TRP A 5 17.90 7.75 -5.04
N GLU A 6 18.42 6.58 -5.42
CA GLU A 6 18.94 5.63 -4.43
C GLU A 6 20.42 5.26 -4.64
N ASN A 7 21.26 5.61 -3.66
CA ASN A 7 22.11 4.73 -2.84
C ASN A 7 23.42 5.42 -2.42
N ALA A 8 23.48 5.87 -1.16
CA ALA A 8 24.71 6.23 -0.47
C ALA A 8 25.10 5.07 0.45
N GLU A 9 25.74 4.04 -0.11
CA GLU A 9 26.36 2.97 0.66
C GLU A 9 27.77 3.39 1.08
N LEU A 10 27.94 3.67 2.37
CA LEU A 10 29.20 4.01 3.00
C LEU A 10 30.06 2.75 3.19
N ALA A 11 31.20 2.72 2.50
CA ALA A 11 32.28 1.79 2.77
C ALA A 11 33.19 2.32 3.89
N GLY A 12 33.58 1.42 4.80
CA GLY A 12 34.92 1.46 5.41
C GLY A 12 34.97 1.42 6.93
N CYS A 13 35.44 0.29 7.47
CA CYS A 13 36.63 0.22 8.31
C CYS A 13 37.17 -1.23 8.31
N ALA A 14 38.48 -1.36 8.12
CA ALA A 14 39.24 -2.61 8.11
C ALA A 14 39.80 -2.94 9.50
N ASP A 15 40.10 -4.22 9.77
CA ASP A 15 41.45 -4.72 10.14
C ASP A 15 41.39 -6.10 10.83
N GLY A 16 42.38 -6.95 10.57
CA GLY A 16 42.86 -7.94 11.54
C GLY A 16 42.75 -9.42 11.19
N SER A 17 43.81 -9.99 10.59
CA SER A 17 44.23 -11.40 10.74
C SER A 17 44.51 -11.69 12.24
N GLU A 18 44.54 -12.88 12.84
CA GLU A 18 44.99 -14.22 12.45
C GLU A 18 44.80 -15.20 13.65
N SER A 19 44.84 -16.51 13.33
CA SER A 19 45.45 -17.58 14.13
C SER A 19 44.70 -18.26 15.29
N SER A 20 45.10 -19.52 15.48
CA SER A 20 44.42 -20.66 16.07
C SER A 20 44.69 -20.85 17.56
N GLY A 21 43.70 -21.43 18.24
CA GLY A 21 43.84 -21.93 19.61
C GLY A 21 42.89 -23.10 19.83
N SER A 22 43.44 -24.32 19.83
CA SER A 22 42.77 -25.53 20.30
C SER A 22 42.45 -25.44 21.80
N ARG A 23 41.36 -26.10 22.24
CA ARG A 23 41.35 -27.16 23.28
C ARG A 23 40.18 -27.09 24.30
N GLU A 24 39.32 -28.12 24.17
CA GLU A 24 38.66 -28.98 25.17
C GLU A 24 37.78 -28.45 26.35
N SER A 25 36.59 -29.05 26.42
CA SER A 25 35.90 -29.59 27.62
C SER A 25 35.19 -28.64 28.60
N ARG A 26 33.84 -28.68 28.61
CA ARG A 26 32.96 -29.49 29.52
C ARG A 26 31.49 -29.07 29.37
N PRO A 27 30.51 -29.95 29.69
CA PRO A 27 29.10 -29.65 29.52
C PRO A 27 28.62 -28.76 30.68
N GLY A 28 28.23 -27.53 30.35
CA GLY A 28 27.54 -26.63 31.26
C GLY A 28 26.06 -26.69 30.96
N GLU A 29 25.32 -27.33 31.84
CA GLU A 29 23.86 -27.32 31.96
C GLU A 29 23.36 -25.87 31.94
N GLY A 30 22.99 -25.40 30.76
CA GLY A 30 22.16 -24.22 30.57
C GLY A 30 20.82 -24.73 30.11
N ALA A 31 19.85 -24.78 31.02
CA ALA A 31 18.46 -24.94 30.67
C ALA A 31 18.03 -23.73 29.81
N TYR A 32 18.28 -23.81 28.51
CA TYR A 32 17.55 -22.99 27.57
C TYR A 32 16.15 -23.59 27.54
N SER A 33 15.25 -23.03 28.34
CA SER A 33 13.83 -23.12 28.04
C SER A 33 13.68 -22.76 26.56
N PRO A 34 13.09 -23.62 25.71
CA PRO A 34 12.76 -23.19 24.36
C PRO A 34 11.83 -21.99 24.55
N VAL A 35 12.31 -20.81 24.18
CA VAL A 35 11.44 -19.66 24.04
C VAL A 35 10.47 -20.04 22.93
N MET A 36 9.29 -20.50 23.32
CA MET A 36 8.13 -20.45 22.44
C MET A 36 7.72 -18.99 22.37
N SER A 37 8.50 -18.17 21.67
CA SER A 37 7.90 -17.07 20.94
C SER A 37 7.20 -17.74 19.77
N THR A 38 5.96 -18.17 19.98
CA THR A 38 5.06 -18.39 18.86
C THR A 38 5.21 -17.15 17.98
N PRO A 39 5.51 -17.26 16.68
CA PRO A 39 5.33 -16.10 15.84
C PRO A 39 3.85 -15.72 16.01
N GLU A 40 3.57 -14.55 16.58
CA GLU A 40 2.28 -13.91 16.36
C GLU A 40 2.28 -13.63 14.85
N THR A 41 1.89 -14.63 14.07
CA THR A 41 1.77 -14.50 12.63
C THR A 41 0.57 -13.60 12.41
N SER A 42 0.85 -12.31 12.28
CA SER A 42 -0.10 -11.32 11.80
C SER A 42 -0.82 -11.91 10.58
N ARG A 43 -2.14 -11.96 10.66
CA ARG A 43 -2.97 -12.48 9.57
C ARG A 43 -3.25 -11.34 8.62
N TYR A 44 -2.51 -11.28 7.53
CA TYR A 44 -2.74 -10.31 6.47
C TYR A 44 -3.71 -10.88 5.44
N VAL A 45 -4.73 -10.10 5.09
CA VAL A 45 -5.67 -10.41 4.01
C VAL A 45 -5.58 -9.27 3.01
N ARG A 46 -5.32 -9.59 1.74
CA ARG A 46 -5.39 -8.61 0.65
C ARG A 46 -6.84 -8.55 0.15
N LEU A 47 -7.45 -7.40 0.28
CA LEU A 47 -8.76 -7.11 -0.30
C LEU A 47 -8.57 -6.45 -1.67
N HIS A 48 -9.27 -6.95 -2.69
CA HIS A 48 -9.38 -6.29 -3.99
C HIS A 48 -10.76 -5.64 -4.06
N VAL A 49 -10.84 -4.37 -4.46
CA VAL A 49 -12.10 -3.61 -4.53
C VAL A 49 -12.10 -2.75 -5.78
N GLU A 50 -13.20 -2.80 -6.52
CA GLU A 50 -13.51 -1.92 -7.64
C GLU A 50 -14.78 -1.13 -7.28
N LEU A 51 -14.75 0.19 -7.48
CA LEU A 51 -15.84 1.09 -7.13
C LEU A 51 -16.20 1.95 -8.33
N VAL A 52 -17.50 2.01 -8.62
CA VAL A 52 -18.08 2.99 -9.55
C VAL A 52 -19.14 3.79 -8.83
N LEU A 53 -19.03 5.11 -8.95
CA LEU A 53 -19.89 6.06 -8.29
C LEU A 53 -20.52 6.98 -9.33
N GLU A 54 -21.84 7.15 -9.25
CA GLU A 54 -22.53 8.21 -9.98
C GLU A 54 -22.35 9.53 -9.22
N ILE A 55 -21.89 10.56 -9.93
CA ILE A 55 -21.83 11.92 -9.40
C ILE A 55 -23.11 12.65 -9.79
N SER A 56 -24.07 12.70 -8.85
CA SER A 56 -25.36 13.35 -9.12
C SER A 56 -25.28 14.89 -9.14
N ASP A 57 -24.24 15.49 -8.54
CA ASP A 57 -24.12 16.94 -8.37
C ASP A 57 -22.63 17.39 -8.36
N PRO A 58 -22.00 17.60 -9.53
CA PRO A 58 -20.56 17.84 -9.63
C PRO A 58 -20.13 19.16 -8.98
N GLU A 59 -20.94 20.22 -9.07
CA GLU A 59 -20.62 21.49 -8.43
C GLU A 59 -20.57 21.36 -6.89
N GLN A 60 -21.45 20.55 -6.31
CA GLN A 60 -21.45 20.28 -4.88
C GLN A 60 -20.21 19.47 -4.46
N LEU A 61 -19.81 18.50 -5.27
CA LEU A 61 -18.59 17.70 -5.06
C LEU A 61 -17.34 18.60 -5.06
N THR A 62 -17.16 19.41 -6.09
CA THR A 62 -16.04 20.36 -6.18
C THR A 62 -16.04 21.35 -5.01
N ALA A 63 -17.21 21.87 -4.61
CA ALA A 63 -17.32 22.79 -3.47
C ALA A 63 -16.92 22.12 -2.15
N ALA A 64 -17.29 20.85 -1.94
CA ALA A 64 -16.89 20.08 -0.78
C ALA A 64 -15.36 19.86 -0.75
N ALA A 65 -14.77 19.47 -1.89
CA ALA A 65 -13.32 19.29 -2.02
C ALA A 65 -12.56 20.59 -1.71
N LEU A 66 -12.99 21.72 -2.31
CA LEU A 66 -12.39 23.03 -2.03
C LEU A 66 -12.50 23.45 -0.56
N THR A 67 -13.58 23.08 0.12
CA THR A 67 -13.77 23.34 1.55
C THR A 67 -12.80 22.54 2.41
N ARG A 68 -12.58 21.26 2.06
CA ARG A 68 -11.60 20.40 2.73
C ARG A 68 -10.18 20.91 2.52
N ILE A 69 -9.80 21.26 1.28
CA ILE A 69 -8.49 21.85 0.95
C ILE A 69 -8.24 23.15 1.74
N ALA A 70 -9.26 24.00 1.87
CA ALA A 70 -9.15 25.25 2.62
C ALA A 70 -9.00 25.03 4.13
N SER A 71 -9.46 23.90 4.65
CA SER A 71 -9.41 23.55 6.08
C SER A 71 -8.18 22.71 6.45
N ASP A 72 -7.36 22.32 5.45
CA ASP A 72 -6.12 21.57 5.67
C ASP A 72 -4.97 22.54 6.02
N ASP A 73 -4.73 22.71 7.31
CA ASP A 73 -3.64 23.55 7.84
C ASP A 73 -2.24 22.91 7.68
N SER A 74 -2.18 21.60 7.42
CA SER A 74 -0.92 20.88 7.18
C SER A 74 -0.37 21.10 5.78
N MET A 75 -1.21 21.52 4.84
CA MET A 75 -0.85 21.70 3.43
C MET A 75 -0.12 23.05 3.18
N PRO A 76 1.05 23.04 2.55
CA PRO A 76 1.71 24.27 2.07
C PRO A 76 0.88 25.02 1.02
N ASP A 77 1.05 26.34 0.91
CA ASP A 77 0.26 27.16 -0.03
C ASP A 77 0.42 26.76 -1.50
N GLU A 78 1.64 26.43 -1.94
CA GLU A 78 1.90 25.99 -3.32
C GLU A 78 1.18 24.68 -3.65
N GLU A 79 1.19 23.73 -2.72
CA GLU A 79 0.48 22.46 -2.85
C GLU A 79 -1.05 22.67 -2.81
N ARG A 80 -1.51 23.58 -1.95
CA ARG A 80 -2.93 23.96 -1.85
C ARG A 80 -3.47 24.54 -3.14
N ASP A 81 -2.73 25.42 -3.79
CA ASP A 81 -3.15 26.00 -5.07
C ASP A 81 -3.15 24.97 -6.20
N HIS A 82 -2.20 24.03 -6.20
CA HIS A 82 -2.21 22.90 -7.14
C HIS A 82 -3.44 22.01 -6.92
N ALA A 83 -3.72 21.60 -5.68
CA ALA A 83 -4.88 20.79 -5.33
C ALA A 83 -6.19 21.49 -5.73
N ARG A 84 -6.32 22.80 -5.46
CA ARG A 84 -7.47 23.60 -5.91
C ARG A 84 -7.64 23.62 -7.41
N SER A 85 -6.55 23.67 -8.16
CA SER A 85 -6.59 23.64 -9.62
C SER A 85 -7.06 22.27 -10.11
N ALA A 86 -6.57 21.19 -9.51
CA ALA A 86 -6.93 19.81 -9.88
C ALA A 86 -8.43 19.55 -9.67
N VAL A 87 -8.95 19.77 -8.47
CA VAL A 87 -10.37 19.49 -8.14
C VAL A 87 -11.38 20.37 -8.87
N ARG A 88 -10.93 21.49 -9.46
CA ARG A 88 -11.76 22.35 -10.32
C ARG A 88 -11.74 21.92 -11.78
N GLY A 89 -10.68 21.21 -12.18
CA GLY A 89 -10.51 20.75 -13.55
C GLY A 89 -11.12 19.38 -13.79
N ASP A 90 -11.33 18.59 -12.73
CA ASP A 90 -11.68 17.17 -12.85
C ASP A 90 -12.46 16.68 -11.61
N GLU A 91 -13.61 16.04 -11.86
CA GLU A 91 -14.48 15.47 -10.84
C GLU A 91 -13.85 14.25 -10.14
N ALA A 92 -13.05 13.45 -10.84
CA ALA A 92 -12.35 12.32 -10.24
C ALA A 92 -11.28 12.83 -9.25
N GLU A 93 -10.53 13.89 -9.59
CA GLU A 93 -9.61 14.55 -8.65
C GLU A 93 -10.35 15.12 -7.42
N ALA A 94 -11.54 15.70 -7.61
CA ALA A 94 -12.36 16.17 -6.49
C ALA A 94 -12.79 15.02 -5.57
N LEU A 95 -13.14 13.86 -6.13
CA LEU A 95 -13.50 12.66 -5.37
C LEU A 95 -12.28 12.08 -4.63
N ALA A 96 -11.13 11.95 -5.31
CA ALA A 96 -9.89 11.47 -4.70
C ALA A 96 -9.47 12.30 -3.49
N TYR A 97 -9.71 13.61 -3.51
CA TYR A 97 -9.39 14.48 -2.37
C TYR A 97 -10.33 14.28 -1.16
N LEU A 98 -11.55 13.80 -1.39
CA LEU A 98 -12.57 13.66 -0.34
C LEU A 98 -12.60 12.28 0.30
N VAL A 99 -12.22 11.24 -0.43
CA VAL A 99 -12.27 9.86 0.04
C VAL A 99 -10.94 9.48 0.69
N GLU A 100 -11.02 9.03 1.93
CA GLU A 100 -9.89 8.46 2.66
C GLU A 100 -10.01 6.92 2.67
N PRO A 101 -9.19 6.18 1.90
CA PRO A 101 -9.31 4.71 1.81
C PRO A 101 -9.15 3.99 3.13
N SER A 102 -8.38 4.58 4.05
CA SER A 102 -8.18 4.08 5.40
C SER A 102 -9.46 4.13 6.23
N GLU A 103 -10.32 5.13 6.00
CA GLU A 103 -11.60 5.25 6.69
C GLU A 103 -12.65 4.26 6.16
N LEU A 104 -12.51 3.74 4.93
CA LEU A 104 -13.46 2.78 4.35
C LEU A 104 -13.56 1.46 5.13
N VAL A 105 -12.45 0.99 5.71
CA VAL A 105 -12.40 -0.23 6.55
C VAL A 105 -12.26 0.07 8.04
N GLY A 106 -12.20 1.35 8.41
CA GLY A 106 -11.89 1.80 9.78
C GLY A 106 -12.91 1.39 10.84
N ASP A 107 -14.16 1.13 10.44
CA ASP A 107 -15.23 0.72 11.36
C ASP A 107 -15.32 -0.81 11.54
N VAL A 108 -14.47 -1.61 10.85
CA VAL A 108 -14.52 -3.07 10.93
C VAL A 108 -13.83 -3.55 12.21
N PRO A 109 -14.55 -4.23 13.13
CA PRO A 109 -14.00 -4.61 14.43
C PRO A 109 -12.86 -5.62 14.29
N GLY A 110 -11.71 -5.28 14.89
CA GLY A 110 -10.51 -6.12 14.87
C GLY A 110 -9.68 -6.04 13.59
N VAL A 111 -9.95 -5.04 12.73
CA VAL A 111 -9.17 -4.77 11.52
C VAL A 111 -8.37 -3.48 11.70
N GLU A 112 -7.08 -3.56 11.37
CA GLU A 112 -6.19 -2.41 11.25
C GLU A 112 -5.62 -2.42 9.82
N LEU A 113 -5.77 -1.31 9.09
CA LEU A 113 -5.31 -1.23 7.71
C LEU A 113 -3.76 -1.14 7.68
N ALA A 114 -3.11 -2.10 7.02
CA ALA A 114 -1.66 -2.09 6.84
C ALA A 114 -1.20 -1.25 5.64
N GLN A 115 -1.96 -1.29 4.54
CA GLN A 115 -1.68 -0.57 3.30
C GLN A 115 -3.00 -0.36 2.54
N ALA A 116 -3.19 0.83 1.97
CA ALA A 116 -4.14 1.07 0.89
C ALA A 116 -3.46 1.85 -0.23
N SER A 117 -3.73 1.46 -1.47
CA SER A 117 -3.37 2.20 -2.67
C SER A 117 -4.60 2.22 -3.56
N TRP A 118 -4.93 3.38 -4.12
CA TRP A 118 -6.08 3.56 -4.99
C TRP A 118 -5.87 4.77 -5.89
N SER A 119 -6.65 4.83 -6.96
CA SER A 119 -6.75 5.95 -7.88
C SER A 119 -8.21 6.12 -8.29
N SER A 120 -8.59 7.34 -8.68
CA SER A 120 -9.91 7.65 -9.22
C SER A 120 -9.78 8.10 -10.66
N GLU A 121 -10.74 7.72 -11.49
CA GLU A 121 -10.86 8.17 -12.88
C GLU A 121 -12.33 8.31 -13.27
N GLU A 122 -12.61 9.15 -14.26
CA GLU A 122 -13.92 9.19 -14.92
C GLU A 122 -14.00 8.08 -15.96
N ILE A 123 -15.11 7.33 -15.97
CA ILE A 123 -15.38 6.27 -16.93
C ILE A 123 -16.76 6.46 -17.58
N ASP A 124 -16.90 6.01 -18.83
CA ASP A 124 -18.21 5.91 -19.52
C ASP A 124 -18.92 4.63 -19.05
N TYR A 125 -19.57 4.72 -17.88
CA TYR A 125 -20.24 3.57 -17.27
C TYR A 125 -21.67 3.37 -17.79
N ASP A 126 -21.98 2.20 -18.34
CA ASP A 126 -23.33 1.77 -18.69
C ASP A 126 -23.88 0.78 -17.64
N PRO A 127 -24.89 1.17 -16.84
CA PRO A 127 -25.42 0.31 -15.76
C PRO A 127 -26.28 -0.86 -16.27
N GLU A 128 -26.62 -0.87 -17.57
CA GLU A 128 -27.38 -1.96 -18.20
C GLU A 128 -26.45 -3.01 -18.87
N ALA A 129 -25.14 -2.73 -18.92
CA ALA A 129 -24.13 -3.68 -19.38
C ALA A 129 -24.03 -4.86 -18.40
N VAL A 130 -24.23 -6.05 -18.96
CA VAL A 130 -24.11 -7.33 -18.25
C VAL A 130 -22.63 -7.68 -18.16
N GLU A 131 -22.13 -7.83 -16.93
CA GLU A 131 -20.80 -8.35 -16.54
C GLU A 131 -19.65 -7.32 -16.46
N TRP A 132 -19.48 -6.79 -15.24
CA TRP A 132 -18.15 -6.54 -14.69
C TRP A 132 -17.49 -7.91 -14.48
N ASP A 133 -16.68 -8.37 -15.44
CA ASP A 133 -15.94 -9.64 -15.36
C ASP A 133 -14.79 -9.50 -14.33
N LEU A 134 -15.12 -9.54 -13.05
CA LEU A 134 -14.16 -9.50 -11.92
C LEU A 134 -13.34 -10.82 -11.79
N ASP A 135 -13.41 -11.72 -12.78
CA ASP A 135 -12.87 -13.09 -12.75
C ASP A 135 -11.98 -13.46 -13.97
N GLU A 136 -11.46 -12.50 -14.75
CA GLU A 136 -10.56 -12.80 -15.90
C GLU A 136 -9.03 -12.77 -15.61
N GLU A 137 -8.58 -12.75 -14.35
CA GLU A 137 -7.13 -12.87 -14.03
C GLU A 137 -6.85 -13.88 -12.89
N ASP A 138 -6.93 -15.19 -13.19
CA ASP A 138 -6.11 -16.22 -12.52
C ASP A 138 -5.96 -17.50 -13.38
N GLU A 139 -5.74 -17.35 -14.69
CA GLU A 139 -5.12 -18.39 -15.51
C GLU A 139 -3.72 -17.96 -15.98
N GLU A 140 -2.82 -17.72 -15.01
CA GLU A 140 -1.39 -17.90 -15.28
C GLU A 140 -1.16 -19.40 -15.57
N ASP A 141 -1.02 -19.72 -16.85
CA ASP A 141 -0.43 -20.94 -17.36
C ASP A 141 0.71 -21.41 -16.43
N VAL A 142 0.46 -22.47 -15.65
CA VAL A 142 1.49 -23.23 -14.96
C VAL A 142 2.37 -23.85 -16.05
N LEU A 143 3.34 -23.08 -16.53
CA LEU A 143 4.36 -23.53 -17.46
C LEU A 143 5.10 -24.71 -16.83
N GLY A 144 4.78 -25.88 -17.40
CA GLY A 144 5.36 -27.21 -17.20
C GLY A 144 6.54 -27.30 -16.26
N ARG A 145 6.32 -27.94 -15.10
CA ARG A 145 7.34 -28.79 -14.50
C ARG A 145 7.57 -29.99 -15.42
N PRO A 146 8.72 -30.15 -16.10
CA PRO A 146 9.04 -31.44 -16.69
C PRO A 146 9.29 -32.43 -15.55
N GLY A 147 8.62 -33.58 -15.65
CA GLY A 147 8.72 -34.66 -14.69
C GLY A 147 10.17 -35.13 -14.49
N VAL A 148 10.50 -35.39 -13.24
CA VAL A 148 11.61 -36.26 -12.85
C VAL A 148 11.31 -37.67 -13.38
N VAL A 149 12.13 -38.13 -14.33
CA VAL A 149 12.37 -39.55 -14.62
C VAL A 149 13.86 -39.79 -14.79
#